data_AF-Q22UY3-F1
#
_entry.id   AF-Q22UY3-F1
#
_cell.length_a   1.000
_cell.length_b   1.000
_cell.length_c   1.000
_cell.angle_alpha   90.00
_cell.angle_beta   90.00
_cell.angle_gamma   90.00
#
_symmetry.space_group_name_H-M   'P 1'
#
loop_
_entity.id
_entity.type
_entity.pdbx_description
1 polymer ?
#
loop_
_entity_poly.entity_id
_entity_poly.type
_entity_poly.pdbx_seq_one_letter_code
_entity_poly.pdbx_strand_id
1 'polypeptide(L)'
;MKKNILILILIIAVLGCVVSKQITVPLRLSKDNQLYFSSNYGSAQCQVDFFISINHCNNSIQQSNDVLEKCGAKYVEKSPQYNGKNYKSKFQLGDQSYELTVTSPNTDKSSFYGYSILCLGFIKYDFQLNAIQQLHASKQIAEQKFFITLNNTAPSSVDQVIGQLDFGTPDTSIASINNFVQIKKQYSVVSYGAESKNYFNYGQEQIQSDDTIYFNLDSAFTGISIESFQKLISLLEQQGVAYEFISEKNALFVNSIDKLQALQFVLSQVDNKPYILTINPTQYTKKLSDNKFQIMIQPQYTKGFSFLGYNVLESYYVGFDLSTKSVLIAEKKQVQSEQY
;
A
#
# COMPACT_ATOMS: atom_id res chain seq x y z
N MET A 1 -21.81 25.09 45.03
CA MET A 1 -22.02 24.84 43.58
C MET A 1 -20.79 25.04 42.71
N LYS A 2 -19.95 26.08 42.90
CA LYS A 2 -18.76 26.32 42.04
C LYS A 2 -17.68 25.22 42.05
N LYS A 3 -17.53 24.47 43.15
CA LYS A 3 -16.52 23.40 43.30
C LYS A 3 -16.80 22.14 42.46
N ASN A 4 -18.07 21.81 42.22
CA ASN A 4 -18.48 20.62 41.46
C ASN A 4 -18.37 20.85 39.94
N ILE A 5 -18.54 22.09 39.49
CA ILE A 5 -18.37 22.48 38.08
C ILE A 5 -16.89 22.39 37.68
N LEU A 6 -15.97 22.80 38.57
CA LEU A 6 -14.53 22.72 38.30
C LEU A 6 -14.03 21.28 38.15
N ILE A 7 -14.53 20.36 38.97
CA ILE A 7 -14.21 18.92 38.89
C ILE A 7 -14.77 18.30 37.60
N LEU A 8 -15.99 18.67 37.20
CA LEU A 8 -16.58 18.19 35.95
C LEU A 8 -15.79 18.67 34.72
N ILE A 9 -15.35 19.94 34.71
CA ILE A 9 -14.51 20.49 33.64
C ILE A 9 -13.13 19.81 33.62
N LEU A 10 -12.54 19.51 34.77
CA LEU A 10 -11.26 18.78 34.85
C LEU A 10 -11.40 17.35 34.32
N ILE A 11 -12.49 16.65 34.66
CA ILE A 11 -12.76 15.29 34.17
C ILE A 11 -13.01 15.30 32.66
N ILE A 12 -13.74 16.30 32.13
CA ILE A 12 -13.96 16.47 30.67
C ILE A 12 -12.65 16.84 29.96
N ALA A 13 -11.78 17.65 30.56
CA ALA A 13 -10.48 18.01 30.00
C ALA A 13 -9.48 16.83 30.01
N VAL A 14 -9.53 15.97 31.04
CA VAL A 14 -8.72 14.74 31.12
C VAL A 14 -9.27 13.64 30.20
N LEU A 15 -10.59 13.57 30.00
CA LEU A 15 -11.23 12.70 28.99
C LEU A 15 -11.04 13.21 27.55
N GLY A 16 -10.77 14.51 27.37
CA GLY A 16 -10.62 15.17 26.07
C GLY A 16 -9.24 15.04 25.43
N CYS A 17 -8.23 14.53 26.16
CA CYS A 17 -6.90 14.25 25.61
C CYS A 17 -6.74 12.77 25.26
N VAL A 18 -7.67 12.20 24.48
CA VAL A 18 -7.35 10.99 23.73
C VAL A 18 -6.48 11.46 22.56
N VAL A 19 -5.16 11.57 22.79
CA VAL A 19 -4.19 11.81 21.73
C VAL A 19 -4.43 10.72 20.69
N SER A 20 -4.90 11.11 19.51
CA SER A 20 -5.09 10.17 18.42
C SER A 20 -3.73 9.55 18.12
N LYS A 21 -3.62 8.26 18.40
CA LYS A 21 -2.34 7.56 18.34
C LYS A 21 -2.10 7.12 16.91
N GLN A 22 -1.12 7.74 16.29
CA GLN A 22 -0.51 7.27 15.06
C GLN A 22 0.52 6.20 15.42
N ILE A 23 0.53 5.10 14.67
CA ILE A 23 1.57 4.06 14.76
C ILE A 23 2.35 4.11 13.46
N THR A 24 3.66 4.27 13.49
CA THR A 24 4.49 4.36 12.28
C THR A 24 5.47 3.21 12.24
N VAL A 25 5.57 2.55 11.08
CA VAL A 25 6.57 1.50 10.82
C VAL A 25 7.38 1.83 9.57
N PRO A 26 8.70 1.58 9.57
CA PRO A 26 9.53 1.81 8.40
C PRO A 26 9.27 0.74 7.34
N LEU A 27 9.07 1.15 6.09
CA LEU A 27 8.90 0.25 4.95
C LEU A 27 10.23 0.05 4.22
N ARG A 28 10.42 -1.18 3.72
CA ARG A 28 11.58 -1.64 2.95
C ARG A 28 11.11 -2.40 1.71
N LEU A 29 12.04 -2.66 0.79
CA LEU A 29 11.82 -3.56 -0.34
C LEU A 29 12.59 -4.86 -0.17
N SER A 30 11.90 -5.98 -0.38
CA SER A 30 12.54 -7.29 -0.46
C SER A 30 13.35 -7.41 -1.74
N LYS A 31 14.11 -8.51 -1.88
CA LYS A 31 14.82 -8.84 -3.12
C LYS A 31 13.90 -8.98 -4.33
N ASP A 32 12.64 -9.35 -4.09
CA ASP A 32 11.60 -9.49 -5.11
C ASP A 32 10.80 -8.19 -5.33
N ASN A 33 11.25 -7.07 -4.76
CA ASN A 33 10.60 -5.75 -4.81
C ASN A 33 9.19 -5.76 -4.20
N GLN A 34 8.98 -6.48 -3.10
CA GLN A 34 7.74 -6.40 -2.33
C GLN A 34 7.92 -5.51 -1.10
N LEU A 35 6.90 -4.72 -0.77
CA LEU A 35 6.89 -3.86 0.41
C LEU A 35 6.79 -4.71 1.68
N TYR A 36 7.72 -4.50 2.60
CA TYR A 36 7.70 -5.20 3.88
C TYR A 36 8.23 -4.33 5.03
N PHE A 37 7.97 -4.76 6.26
CA PHE A 37 8.68 -4.29 7.45
C PHE A 37 8.96 -5.45 8.41
N SER A 38 10.04 -5.33 9.17
CA SER A 38 10.41 -6.32 10.19
C SER A 38 9.76 -6.00 11.53
N SER A 39 9.27 -7.02 12.23
CA SER A 39 8.65 -6.92 13.54
C SER A 39 9.22 -7.99 14.48
N ASN A 40 9.54 -7.60 15.71
CA ASN A 40 9.81 -8.54 16.79
C ASN A 40 8.51 -8.93 17.47
N TYR A 41 8.36 -10.19 17.86
CA TYR A 41 7.13 -10.65 18.51
C TYR A 41 7.36 -11.70 19.60
N GLY A 42 6.37 -11.78 20.47
CA GLY A 42 6.32 -12.73 21.57
C GLY A 42 7.37 -12.49 22.67
N SER A 43 7.35 -13.32 23.70
CA SER A 43 8.24 -13.17 24.86
C SER A 43 9.70 -13.45 24.51
N ALA A 44 9.96 -14.23 23.47
CA ALA A 44 11.32 -14.56 23.02
C ALA A 44 11.89 -13.54 22.02
N GLN A 45 11.13 -12.49 21.65
CA GLN A 45 11.53 -11.48 20.66
C GLN A 45 11.97 -12.09 19.32
N CYS A 46 11.22 -13.08 18.84
CA CYS A 46 11.46 -13.64 17.52
C CYS A 46 11.16 -12.60 16.44
N GLN A 47 11.91 -12.61 15.35
CA GLN A 47 11.70 -11.67 14.23
C GLN A 47 10.80 -12.30 13.15
N VAL A 48 9.99 -11.46 12.52
CA VAL A 48 9.24 -11.77 11.30
C VAL A 48 9.28 -10.58 10.36
N ASP A 49 9.42 -10.85 9.06
CA ASP A 49 9.24 -9.84 8.02
C ASP A 49 7.81 -9.94 7.48
N PHE A 50 7.02 -8.90 7.71
CA PHE A 50 5.66 -8.80 7.22
C PHE A 50 5.61 -8.10 5.87
N PHE A 51 5.17 -8.83 4.87
CA PHE A 51 4.80 -8.28 3.57
C PHE A 51 3.44 -7.63 3.65
N ILE A 52 3.31 -6.43 3.08
CA ILE A 52 2.07 -5.65 3.13
C ILE A 52 1.15 -6.06 1.99
N SER A 53 -0.11 -6.37 2.31
CA SER A 53 -1.15 -6.54 1.29
C SER A 53 -2.41 -5.76 1.66
N ILE A 54 -3.00 -5.14 0.64
CA ILE A 54 -4.25 -4.35 0.74
C ILE A 54 -5.40 -4.96 -0.07
N ASN A 55 -5.08 -5.95 -0.89
CA ASN A 55 -6.05 -6.71 -1.66
C ASN A 55 -6.55 -7.89 -0.81
N HIS A 56 -7.21 -8.86 -1.43
CA HIS A 56 -7.66 -10.08 -0.75
C HIS A 56 -6.50 -10.77 -0.02
N CYS A 57 -6.49 -10.66 1.31
CA CYS A 57 -5.41 -11.18 2.15
C CYS A 57 -5.90 -11.73 3.48
N ASN A 58 -4.96 -12.35 4.20
CA ASN A 58 -5.10 -12.72 5.60
C ASN A 58 -3.84 -12.33 6.38
N ASN A 59 -3.98 -12.09 7.69
CA ASN A 59 -2.83 -11.95 8.57
C ASN A 59 -2.18 -13.32 8.77
N SER A 60 -1.04 -13.58 8.13
CA SER A 60 -0.33 -14.86 8.18
C SER A 60 1.10 -14.70 8.71
N ILE A 61 1.59 -15.76 9.34
CA ILE A 61 3.00 -15.91 9.69
C ILE A 61 3.51 -17.28 9.20
N GLN A 62 4.57 -17.24 8.43
CA GLN A 62 5.15 -18.39 7.77
C GLN A 62 6.13 -19.13 8.69
N GLN A 63 5.62 -19.63 9.81
CA GLN A 63 6.38 -20.39 10.80
C GLN A 63 5.58 -21.59 11.30
N SER A 64 6.30 -22.65 11.67
CA SER A 64 5.67 -23.81 12.31
C SER A 64 5.02 -23.46 13.64
N ASN A 65 3.97 -24.19 14.00
CA ASN A 65 3.28 -24.06 15.28
C ASN A 65 4.23 -24.11 16.48
N ASP A 66 5.18 -25.06 16.47
CA ASP A 66 6.16 -25.24 17.55
C ASP A 66 7.08 -24.01 17.70
N VAL A 67 7.48 -23.39 16.58
CA VAL A 67 8.29 -22.17 16.61
C VAL A 67 7.47 -21.01 17.17
N LEU A 68 6.22 -20.84 16.75
CA LEU A 68 5.34 -19.78 17.25
C LEU A 68 5.14 -19.89 18.77
N GLU A 69 4.88 -21.10 19.26
CA GLU A 69 4.70 -21.36 20.69
C GLU A 69 5.99 -21.11 21.48
N LYS A 70 7.15 -21.55 20.97
CA LYS A 70 8.47 -21.25 21.56
C LYS A 70 8.78 -19.75 21.57
N CYS A 71 8.33 -19.02 20.55
CA CYS A 71 8.45 -17.57 20.49
C CYS A 71 7.53 -16.85 21.49
N GLY A 72 6.59 -17.56 22.11
CA GLY A 72 5.64 -17.01 23.09
C GLY A 72 4.30 -16.58 22.50
N ALA A 73 4.00 -16.97 21.25
CA ALA A 73 2.67 -16.80 20.69
C ALA A 73 1.70 -17.83 21.29
N LYS A 74 0.47 -17.41 21.61
CA LYS A 74 -0.54 -18.27 22.24
C LYS A 74 -1.54 -18.76 21.22
N TYR A 75 -1.74 -20.06 21.14
CA TYR A 75 -2.81 -20.64 20.34
C TYR A 75 -4.18 -20.10 20.75
N VAL A 76 -5.01 -19.75 19.78
CA VAL A 76 -6.38 -19.26 19.97
C VAL A 76 -7.38 -20.34 19.56
N GLU A 77 -7.35 -20.70 18.28
CA GLU A 77 -8.30 -21.64 17.68
C GLU A 77 -7.76 -22.18 16.34
N LYS A 78 -8.44 -23.20 15.79
CA LYS A 78 -8.18 -23.63 14.41
C LYS A 78 -8.76 -22.59 13.47
N SER A 79 -8.10 -22.40 12.32
CA SER A 79 -8.62 -21.59 11.22
C SER A 79 -9.03 -22.52 10.07
N PRO A 80 -10.31 -22.90 9.96
CA PRO A 80 -10.77 -23.87 8.96
C PRO A 80 -10.54 -23.37 7.53
N GLN A 81 -10.73 -22.08 7.28
CA GLN A 81 -10.62 -21.50 5.94
C GLN A 81 -9.19 -21.50 5.40
N TYR A 82 -8.20 -21.35 6.28
CA TYR A 82 -6.78 -21.35 5.91
C TYR A 82 -6.09 -22.67 6.25
N ASN A 83 -6.89 -23.69 6.59
CA ASN A 83 -6.43 -25.01 7.03
C ASN A 83 -5.35 -24.95 8.13
N GLY A 84 -5.35 -23.89 8.94
CA GLY A 84 -4.24 -23.52 9.82
C GLY A 84 -4.64 -23.36 11.27
N LYS A 85 -3.79 -22.69 12.06
CA LYS A 85 -4.06 -22.35 13.46
C LYS A 85 -3.87 -20.85 13.69
N ASN A 86 -4.77 -20.25 14.43
CA ASN A 86 -4.68 -18.85 14.84
C ASN A 86 -3.86 -18.74 16.13
N TYR A 87 -2.93 -17.79 16.14
CA TYR A 87 -2.05 -17.48 17.25
C TYR A 87 -2.13 -16.00 17.58
N LYS A 88 -2.15 -15.68 18.87
CA LYS A 88 -2.14 -14.33 19.40
C LYS A 88 -0.78 -14.01 20.02
N SER A 89 -0.19 -12.89 19.65
CA SER A 89 1.07 -12.43 20.23
C SER A 89 1.15 -10.90 20.22
N LYS A 90 2.13 -10.35 20.95
CA LYS A 90 2.49 -8.93 20.85
C LYS A 90 3.56 -8.77 19.79
N PHE A 91 3.28 -7.95 18.78
CA PHE A 91 4.18 -7.61 17.68
C PHE A 91 4.64 -6.16 17.85
N GLN A 92 5.93 -5.91 17.66
CA GLN A 92 6.49 -4.57 17.65
C GLN A 92 6.09 -3.85 16.35
N LEU A 93 5.34 -2.76 16.48
CA LEU A 93 5.00 -1.84 15.41
C LEU A 93 5.58 -0.47 15.80
N GLY A 94 6.70 -0.10 15.18
CA GLY A 94 7.46 1.08 15.54
C GLY A 94 8.09 0.90 16.92
N ASP A 95 7.88 1.87 17.80
CA ASP A 95 8.48 1.89 19.14
C ASP A 95 7.66 1.14 20.19
N GLN A 96 6.52 0.54 19.81
CA GLN A 96 5.59 -0.08 20.75
C GLN A 96 5.15 -1.47 20.30
N SER A 97 4.65 -2.28 21.24
CA SER A 97 4.15 -3.62 20.94
C SER A 97 2.62 -3.68 21.05
N TYR A 98 2.00 -4.27 20.04
CA TYR A 98 0.56 -4.37 19.90
C TYR A 98 0.15 -5.83 19.78
N GLU A 99 -0.96 -6.19 20.41
CA GLU A 99 -1.47 -7.55 20.34
C GLU A 99 -2.19 -7.76 19.01
N LEU A 100 -1.73 -8.74 18.22
CA LEU A 100 -2.35 -9.16 16.97
C LEU A 100 -2.55 -10.67 16.96
N THR A 101 -3.60 -11.10 16.28
CA THR A 101 -3.88 -12.49 15.92
C THR A 101 -3.45 -12.70 14.47
N VAL A 102 -2.60 -13.71 14.27
CA VAL A 102 -2.09 -14.17 12.97
C VAL A 102 -2.39 -15.65 12.78
N THR A 103 -2.52 -16.10 11.54
CA THR A 103 -2.67 -17.51 11.21
C THR A 103 -1.33 -18.11 10.81
N SER A 104 -0.99 -19.28 11.35
CA SER A 104 0.00 -20.18 10.77
C SER A 104 -0.71 -21.07 9.75
N PRO A 105 -0.57 -20.83 8.43
CA PRO A 105 -1.21 -21.63 7.41
C PRO A 105 -0.55 -23.02 7.33
N ASN A 106 -1.34 -24.04 7.01
CA ASN A 106 -0.80 -25.37 6.74
C ASN A 106 -0.20 -25.44 5.33
N THR A 107 1.00 -26.02 5.25
CA THR A 107 1.90 -26.06 4.10
C THR A 107 1.25 -26.58 2.82
N ASP A 108 0.38 -27.58 2.94
CA ASP A 108 -0.08 -28.34 1.77
C ASP A 108 -1.53 -28.03 1.37
N LYS A 109 -2.20 -27.12 2.10
CA LYS A 109 -3.67 -26.94 2.01
C LYS A 109 -4.15 -25.49 1.97
N SER A 110 -3.23 -24.51 2.04
CA SER A 110 -3.61 -23.10 2.08
C SER A 110 -3.08 -22.35 0.87
N SER A 111 -3.96 -21.59 0.21
CA SER A 111 -3.58 -20.63 -0.83
C SER A 111 -2.78 -19.43 -0.31
N PHE A 112 -2.63 -19.29 1.02
CA PHE A 112 -1.92 -18.21 1.69
C PHE A 112 -0.59 -18.67 2.30
N TYR A 113 -0.14 -19.88 1.95
CA TYR A 113 1.16 -20.39 2.33
C TYR A 113 2.26 -19.76 1.47
N GLY A 114 3.41 -19.44 2.08
CA GLY A 114 4.61 -18.98 1.37
C GLY A 114 5.17 -17.65 1.84
N TYR A 115 4.34 -16.75 2.37
CA TYR A 115 4.77 -15.46 2.91
C TYR A 115 4.07 -15.11 4.23
N SER A 116 4.78 -14.40 5.11
CA SER A 116 4.18 -13.76 6.28
C SER A 116 3.55 -12.44 5.85
N ILE A 117 2.22 -12.38 5.81
CA ILE A 117 1.47 -11.25 5.28
C ILE A 117 0.82 -10.49 6.43
N LEU A 118 0.98 -9.17 6.45
CA LEU A 118 0.12 -8.29 7.24
C LEU A 118 -0.98 -7.76 6.33
N CYS A 119 -2.20 -8.24 6.58
CA CYS A 119 -3.35 -7.83 5.82
C CYS A 119 -3.90 -6.50 6.34
N LEU A 120 -3.91 -5.49 5.48
CA LEU A 120 -4.42 -4.14 5.78
C LEU A 120 -5.74 -3.83 5.08
N GLY A 121 -6.15 -4.66 4.12
CA GLY A 121 -7.32 -4.42 3.27
C GLY A 121 -8.44 -5.43 3.46
N PHE A 122 -9.02 -5.89 2.35
CA PHE A 122 -10.24 -6.69 2.37
C PHE A 122 -9.98 -8.13 2.81
N ILE A 123 -10.72 -8.57 3.83
CA ILE A 123 -10.81 -9.98 4.21
C ILE A 123 -12.08 -10.55 3.60
N LYS A 124 -11.95 -11.70 2.96
CA LYS A 124 -13.11 -12.44 2.46
C LYS A 124 -13.76 -13.17 3.64
N TYR A 125 -15.05 -12.92 3.87
CA TYR A 125 -15.95 -13.70 4.73
C TYR A 125 -15.88 -13.50 6.26
N ASP A 126 -15.45 -12.33 6.77
CA ASP A 126 -15.55 -11.94 8.20
C ASP A 126 -14.93 -12.92 9.24
N PHE A 127 -14.13 -13.90 8.82
CA PHE A 127 -13.61 -14.95 9.72
C PHE A 127 -12.44 -14.51 10.59
N GLN A 128 -11.78 -13.40 10.24
CA GLN A 128 -10.73 -12.78 11.02
C GLN A 128 -10.73 -11.29 10.75
N LEU A 129 -10.38 -10.49 11.75
CA LEU A 129 -10.15 -9.05 11.57
C LEU A 129 -8.77 -8.84 10.94
N ASN A 130 -8.67 -7.90 10.00
CA ASN A 130 -7.37 -7.48 9.46
C ASN A 130 -6.59 -6.68 10.52
N ALA A 131 -5.32 -6.37 10.26
CA ALA A 131 -4.49 -5.72 11.29
C ALA A 131 -5.07 -4.36 11.74
N ILE A 132 -5.62 -3.58 10.80
CA ILE A 132 -6.25 -2.29 11.06
C ILE A 132 -7.48 -2.45 11.97
N GLN A 133 -8.35 -3.40 11.66
CA GLN A 133 -9.54 -3.70 12.43
C GLN A 133 -9.19 -4.22 13.83
N GLN A 134 -8.14 -5.03 13.98
CA GLN A 134 -7.67 -5.51 15.29
C GLN A 134 -7.13 -4.37 16.16
N LEU A 135 -6.29 -3.49 15.58
CA LEU A 135 -5.76 -2.31 16.27
C LEU A 135 -6.89 -1.35 16.68
N HIS A 136 -7.89 -1.16 15.82
CA HIS A 136 -9.05 -0.32 16.12
C HIS A 136 -9.94 -0.94 17.22
N ALA A 137 -10.26 -2.25 17.12
CA ALA A 137 -11.08 -2.96 18.11
C ALA A 137 -10.44 -2.97 19.51
N SER A 138 -9.10 -3.00 19.57
CA SER A 138 -8.32 -2.91 20.82
C SER A 138 -8.02 -1.46 21.25
N LYS A 139 -8.63 -0.46 20.59
CA LYS A 139 -8.50 0.98 20.87
C LYS A 139 -7.05 1.50 20.78
N GLN A 140 -6.21 0.85 19.97
CA GLN A 140 -4.82 1.24 19.74
C GLN A 140 -4.69 2.33 18.67
N ILE A 141 -5.66 2.39 17.77
CA ILE A 141 -5.86 3.48 16.80
C ILE A 141 -7.32 3.92 16.85
N ALA A 142 -7.57 5.20 16.57
CA ALA A 142 -8.92 5.77 16.59
C ALA A 142 -9.69 5.54 15.28
N GLU A 143 -8.98 5.40 14.16
CA GLU A 143 -9.57 5.32 12.83
C GLU A 143 -9.12 4.03 12.12
N GLN A 144 -10.02 3.41 11.34
CA GLN A 144 -9.71 2.24 10.53
C GLN A 144 -9.09 2.67 9.19
N LYS A 145 -7.96 3.35 9.28
CA LYS A 145 -7.20 3.85 8.13
C LYS A 145 -5.74 3.49 8.28
N PHE A 146 -5.05 3.40 7.15
CA PHE A 146 -3.59 3.48 7.12
C PHE A 146 -3.15 4.35 5.97
N PHE A 147 -1.92 4.83 6.04
CA PHE A 147 -1.34 5.69 5.02
C PHE A 147 0.07 5.20 4.68
N ILE A 148 0.44 5.34 3.42
CA ILE A 148 1.75 4.97 2.90
C ILE A 148 2.45 6.18 2.30
N THR A 149 3.72 6.33 2.67
CA THR A 149 4.63 7.30 2.08
C THR A 149 5.85 6.54 1.59
N LEU A 150 6.18 6.64 0.29
CA LEU A 150 7.39 6.06 -0.28
C LEU A 150 8.34 7.17 -0.75
N ASN A 151 9.56 7.23 -0.25
CA ASN A 151 10.54 8.28 -0.53
C ASN A 151 11.57 7.89 -1.59
N ASN A 152 11.75 6.60 -1.86
CA ASN A 152 12.65 6.11 -2.90
C ASN A 152 12.29 4.69 -3.30
N THR A 153 11.67 4.50 -4.46
CA THR A 153 11.29 3.15 -4.94
C THR A 153 12.39 2.43 -5.72
N ALA A 154 13.57 3.06 -5.87
CA ALA A 154 14.78 2.49 -6.45
C ALA A 154 15.96 2.56 -5.45
N PRO A 155 15.88 1.83 -4.31
CA PRO A 155 16.91 1.90 -3.29
C PRO A 155 18.28 1.42 -3.79
N SER A 156 19.33 2.03 -3.25
CA SER A 156 20.72 1.71 -3.56
C SER A 156 21.20 0.39 -2.93
N SER A 157 20.47 -0.11 -1.92
CA SER A 157 20.77 -1.38 -1.26
C SER A 157 19.48 -2.11 -0.87
N VAL A 158 19.59 -3.44 -0.76
CA VAL A 158 18.55 -4.27 -0.13
C VAL A 158 18.41 -3.82 1.33
N ASP A 159 17.18 -3.86 1.87
CA ASP A 159 16.81 -3.48 3.25
C ASP A 159 16.93 -1.99 3.62
N GLN A 160 17.24 -1.12 2.65
CA GLN A 160 17.13 0.33 2.84
C GLN A 160 15.68 0.70 3.18
N VAL A 161 15.49 1.59 4.17
CA VAL A 161 14.18 2.17 4.45
C VAL A 161 13.80 3.06 3.28
N ILE A 162 12.73 2.69 2.59
CA ILE A 162 12.24 3.41 1.41
C ILE A 162 11.02 4.26 1.69
N GLY A 163 10.47 4.20 2.90
CA GLY A 163 9.22 4.86 3.23
C GLY A 163 8.70 4.48 4.61
N GLN A 164 7.44 4.78 4.85
CA GLN A 164 6.76 4.44 6.09
C GLN A 164 5.29 4.08 5.85
N LEU A 165 4.76 3.31 6.79
CA LEU A 165 3.35 2.97 6.91
C LEU A 165 2.82 3.51 8.24
N ASP A 166 1.77 4.30 8.16
CA ASP A 166 1.14 4.97 9.28
C ASP A 166 -0.25 4.36 9.54
N PHE A 167 -0.50 3.84 10.74
CA PHE A 167 -1.81 3.30 11.13
C PHE A 167 -2.61 4.34 11.91
N GLY A 168 -3.90 4.44 11.63
CA GLY A 168 -4.83 5.33 12.33
C GLY A 168 -4.91 6.69 11.66
N THR A 169 -4.21 7.68 12.21
CA THR A 169 -4.25 9.07 11.71
C THR A 169 -3.07 9.40 10.78
N PRO A 170 -3.26 10.34 9.84
CA PRO A 170 -2.18 10.74 8.94
C PRO A 170 -1.16 11.63 9.64
N ASP A 171 0.11 11.41 9.33
CA ASP A 171 1.20 12.36 9.61
C ASP A 171 0.95 13.73 8.94
N THR A 172 0.54 14.72 9.74
CA THR A 172 0.31 16.09 9.25
C THR A 172 1.58 16.84 8.87
N SER A 173 2.76 16.34 9.25
CA SER A 173 4.05 16.89 8.81
C SER A 173 4.27 16.62 7.32
N ILE A 174 3.87 15.44 6.81
CA ILE A 174 3.99 15.01 5.40
C ILE A 174 2.94 15.68 4.51
N ALA A 175 1.66 15.67 4.91
CA ALA A 175 0.58 16.38 4.23
C ALA A 175 -0.51 16.82 5.21
N SER A 176 -1.11 18.00 5.01
CA SER A 176 -2.21 18.45 5.87
C SER A 176 -3.45 17.58 5.68
N ILE A 177 -4.23 17.32 6.74
CA ILE A 177 -5.47 16.56 6.66
C ILE A 177 -6.47 17.20 5.67
N ASN A 178 -6.48 18.53 5.57
CA ASN A 178 -7.34 19.28 4.66
C ASN A 178 -6.88 19.21 3.20
N ASN A 179 -5.71 18.63 2.91
CA ASN A 179 -5.19 18.47 1.56
C ASN A 179 -5.58 17.12 0.93
N PHE A 180 -6.10 16.18 1.73
CA PHE A 180 -6.51 14.89 1.19
C PHE A 180 -7.77 15.02 0.35
N VAL A 181 -7.67 14.53 -0.87
CA VAL A 181 -8.81 14.30 -1.76
C VAL A 181 -9.30 12.87 -1.55
N GLN A 182 -10.59 12.71 -1.31
CA GLN A 182 -11.21 11.39 -1.23
C GLN A 182 -11.66 10.94 -2.62
N ILE A 183 -11.06 9.84 -3.09
CA ILE A 183 -11.36 9.25 -4.39
C ILE A 183 -12.64 8.42 -4.28
N LYS A 184 -13.53 8.60 -5.26
CA LYS A 184 -14.77 7.84 -5.37
C LYS A 184 -14.43 6.38 -5.63
N LYS A 185 -14.89 5.52 -4.73
CA LYS A 185 -14.68 4.08 -4.85
C LYS A 185 -15.50 3.51 -5.99
N GLN A 186 -14.94 2.53 -6.68
CA GLN A 186 -15.69 1.53 -7.40
C GLN A 186 -15.88 0.32 -6.48
N TYR A 187 -17.10 -0.24 -6.42
CA TYR A 187 -17.37 -1.37 -5.54
C TYR A 187 -16.53 -2.59 -5.94
N SER A 188 -15.68 -3.03 -5.03
CA SER A 188 -14.99 -4.32 -5.08
C SER A 188 -14.99 -4.94 -3.69
N VAL A 189 -15.05 -6.27 -3.65
CA VAL A 189 -14.99 -7.04 -2.40
C VAL A 189 -13.58 -7.53 -2.09
N VAL A 190 -12.61 -7.23 -2.96
CA VAL A 190 -11.25 -7.79 -2.88
C VAL A 190 -10.14 -6.75 -3.06
N SER A 191 -10.44 -5.51 -3.43
CA SER A 191 -9.42 -4.50 -3.74
C SER A 191 -9.97 -3.08 -3.63
N TYR A 192 -9.05 -2.11 -3.49
CA TYR A 192 -9.38 -0.69 -3.56
C TYR A 192 -9.43 -0.25 -5.02
N GLY A 193 -10.64 -0.21 -5.58
CA GLY A 193 -10.91 0.32 -6.92
C GLY A 193 -11.31 1.79 -6.87
N ALA A 194 -10.74 2.59 -7.76
CA ALA A 194 -11.13 3.97 -8.01
C ALA A 194 -11.89 4.08 -9.33
N GLU A 195 -12.98 4.85 -9.31
CA GLU A 195 -13.66 5.25 -10.54
C GLU A 195 -12.78 6.19 -11.36
N SER A 196 -12.72 5.97 -12.67
CA SER A 196 -11.88 6.72 -13.60
C SER A 196 -12.60 7.04 -14.92
N LYS A 197 -12.03 7.93 -15.72
CA LYS A 197 -12.63 8.44 -16.96
C LYS A 197 -12.53 7.51 -18.19
N ASN A 198 -12.15 6.23 -18.03
CA ASN A 198 -11.88 5.30 -19.14
C ASN A 198 -10.73 5.73 -20.07
N TYR A 199 -9.84 6.60 -19.62
CA TYR A 199 -8.62 6.96 -20.32
C TYR A 199 -7.58 7.51 -19.34
N PHE A 200 -6.33 7.49 -19.79
CA PHE A 200 -5.25 8.30 -19.23
C PHE A 200 -4.52 9.01 -20.38
N ASN A 201 -3.81 10.09 -20.09
CA ASN A 201 -2.99 10.78 -21.08
C ASN A 201 -1.53 10.37 -20.95
N TYR A 202 -0.82 10.32 -22.08
CA TYR A 202 0.63 10.29 -22.16
C TYR A 202 1.09 11.55 -22.91
N GLY A 203 1.54 12.56 -22.16
CA GLY A 203 1.66 13.92 -22.70
C GLY A 203 0.29 14.47 -23.10
N GLN A 204 0.12 14.86 -24.36
CA GLN A 204 -1.16 15.36 -24.90
C GLN A 204 -2.04 14.26 -25.52
N GLU A 205 -1.52 13.04 -25.63
CA GLU A 205 -2.19 11.94 -26.33
C GLU A 205 -3.05 11.13 -25.36
N GLN A 206 -4.32 10.94 -25.72
CA GLN A 206 -5.25 10.15 -24.93
C GLN A 206 -5.11 8.66 -25.26
N ILE A 207 -4.93 7.84 -24.22
CA ILE A 207 -4.89 6.38 -24.31
C ILE A 207 -6.12 5.83 -23.59
N GLN A 208 -6.91 5.00 -24.27
CA GLN A 208 -8.06 4.33 -23.67
C GLN A 208 -7.61 3.53 -22.43
N SER A 209 -8.47 3.46 -21.42
CA SER A 209 -8.25 2.75 -20.16
C SER A 209 -9.56 2.12 -19.68
N ASP A 210 -9.48 1.26 -18.68
CA ASP A 210 -10.65 0.76 -17.96
C ASP A 210 -11.36 1.88 -17.18
N ASP A 211 -12.64 1.69 -16.84
CA ASP A 211 -13.43 2.62 -16.00
C ASP A 211 -13.01 2.57 -14.54
N THR A 212 -12.27 1.54 -14.18
CA THR A 212 -11.84 1.23 -12.82
C THR A 212 -10.35 1.05 -12.79
N ILE A 213 -9.68 1.76 -11.89
CA ILE A 213 -8.24 1.61 -11.63
C ILE A 213 -8.06 1.09 -10.21
N TYR A 214 -7.41 -0.06 -10.06
CA TYR A 214 -7.14 -0.65 -8.74
C TYR A 214 -5.80 -0.15 -8.18
N PHE A 215 -5.72 -0.01 -6.85
CA PHE A 215 -4.45 0.24 -6.16
C PHE A 215 -3.83 -1.10 -5.75
N ASN A 216 -2.55 -1.28 -6.06
CA ASN A 216 -1.83 -2.51 -5.78
C ASN A 216 -0.49 -2.22 -5.09
N LEU A 217 -0.36 -2.62 -3.83
CA LEU A 217 0.90 -2.52 -3.08
C LEU A 217 1.77 -3.78 -3.18
N ASP A 218 1.25 -4.84 -3.78
CA ASP A 218 1.96 -6.13 -3.93
C ASP A 218 2.95 -6.10 -5.11
N SER A 219 2.86 -5.09 -5.98
CA SER A 219 3.65 -4.95 -7.22
C SER A 219 4.18 -3.54 -7.41
N ALA A 220 5.44 -3.45 -7.85
CA ALA A 220 6.07 -2.21 -8.30
C ALA A 220 5.51 -1.70 -9.64
N PHE A 221 4.98 -2.62 -10.46
CA PHE A 221 4.53 -2.33 -11.81
C PHE A 221 3.11 -1.79 -11.82
N THR A 222 2.84 -0.83 -12.71
CA THR A 222 1.49 -0.44 -13.12
C THR A 222 1.03 -1.34 -14.26
N GLY A 223 -0.14 -1.95 -14.11
CA GLY A 223 -0.77 -2.76 -15.14
C GLY A 223 -1.79 -1.94 -15.94
N ILE A 224 -1.70 -1.96 -17.26
CA ILE A 224 -2.70 -1.38 -18.17
C ILE A 224 -3.14 -2.43 -19.19
N SER A 225 -4.32 -2.29 -19.81
CA SER A 225 -4.76 -3.26 -20.82
C SER A 225 -3.74 -3.40 -21.95
N ILE A 226 -3.72 -4.57 -22.58
CA ILE A 226 -2.81 -4.86 -23.70
C ILE A 226 -2.98 -3.85 -24.85
N GLU A 227 -4.21 -3.39 -25.13
CA GLU A 227 -4.48 -2.39 -26.16
C GLU A 227 -3.89 -1.02 -25.78
N SER A 228 -4.04 -0.59 -24.52
CA SER A 228 -3.43 0.64 -24.01
C SER A 228 -1.91 0.57 -24.05
N PHE A 229 -1.34 -0.59 -23.73
CA PHE A 229 0.10 -0.84 -23.76
C PHE A 229 0.67 -0.76 -25.19
N GLN A 230 -0.02 -1.36 -26.16
CA GLN A 230 0.36 -1.26 -27.58
C GLN A 230 0.28 0.19 -28.09
N LYS A 231 -0.74 0.94 -27.67
CA LYS A 231 -0.84 2.38 -28.00
C LYS A 231 0.31 3.17 -27.37
N LEU A 232 0.69 2.88 -26.11
CA LEU A 232 1.85 3.50 -25.46
C LEU A 232 3.14 3.22 -26.26
N ILE A 233 3.39 1.97 -26.64
CA ILE A 233 4.55 1.62 -27.49
C ILE A 233 4.55 2.42 -28.80
N SER A 234 3.41 2.50 -29.47
CA SER A 234 3.28 3.25 -30.73
C SER A 234 3.60 4.74 -30.54
N LEU A 235 3.24 5.32 -29.40
CA LEU A 235 3.55 6.71 -29.06
C LEU A 235 5.04 6.91 -28.77
N LEU A 236 5.71 5.95 -28.15
CA LEU A 236 7.16 5.97 -27.95
C LEU A 236 7.89 5.98 -29.31
N GLU A 237 7.46 5.14 -30.25
CA GLU A 237 8.00 5.12 -31.62
C GLU A 237 7.84 6.46 -32.33
N GLN A 238 6.64 7.05 -32.27
CA GLN A 238 6.34 8.35 -32.89
C GLN A 238 7.18 9.49 -32.32
N GLN A 239 7.55 9.42 -31.03
CA GLN A 239 8.44 10.37 -30.37
C GLN A 239 9.93 10.12 -30.65
N GLY A 240 10.25 9.10 -31.46
CA GLY A 240 11.62 8.68 -31.72
C GLY A 240 12.34 8.22 -30.46
N VAL A 241 11.63 7.51 -29.58
CA VAL A 241 12.18 6.80 -28.43
C VAL A 241 12.52 5.38 -28.86
N ALA A 242 13.81 5.04 -28.87
CA ALA A 242 14.23 3.68 -29.10
C ALA A 242 13.91 2.81 -27.88
N TYR A 243 13.29 1.66 -28.11
CA TYR A 243 12.90 0.73 -27.06
C TYR A 243 13.21 -0.72 -27.42
N GLU A 244 13.30 -1.57 -26.40
CA GLU A 244 13.41 -3.03 -26.49
C GLU A 244 12.27 -3.63 -25.68
N PHE A 245 11.42 -4.45 -26.30
CA PHE A 245 10.35 -5.17 -25.60
C PHE A 245 10.63 -6.67 -25.61
N ILE A 246 10.79 -7.27 -24.43
CA ILE A 246 10.95 -8.70 -24.22
C ILE A 246 9.58 -9.28 -23.86
N SER A 247 8.88 -9.83 -24.84
CA SER A 247 7.49 -10.28 -24.71
C SER A 247 7.31 -11.41 -23.70
N GLU A 248 8.27 -12.34 -23.61
CA GLU A 248 8.20 -13.48 -22.68
C GLU A 248 8.26 -13.03 -21.21
N LYS A 249 8.80 -11.83 -20.97
CA LYS A 249 8.94 -11.23 -19.63
C LYS A 249 8.00 -10.05 -19.41
N ASN A 250 7.20 -9.67 -20.42
CA ASN A 250 6.40 -8.44 -20.41
C ASN A 250 7.22 -7.20 -19.99
N ALA A 251 8.48 -7.15 -20.43
CA ALA A 251 9.44 -6.14 -19.97
C ALA A 251 9.81 -5.18 -21.10
N LEU A 252 9.59 -3.89 -20.87
CA LEU A 252 9.91 -2.81 -21.80
C LEU A 252 11.12 -2.03 -21.28
N PHE A 253 12.10 -1.80 -22.15
CA PHE A 253 13.33 -1.06 -21.83
C PHE A 253 13.53 0.09 -22.80
N VAL A 254 14.14 1.18 -22.31
CA VAL A 254 14.54 2.36 -23.09
C VAL A 254 15.94 2.81 -22.68
N ASN A 255 16.62 3.56 -23.56
CA ASN A 255 18.01 3.98 -23.30
C ASN A 255 18.12 5.34 -22.57
N SER A 256 17.07 6.16 -22.60
CA SER A 256 16.96 7.43 -21.88
C SER A 256 15.50 7.70 -21.53
N ILE A 257 15.28 8.49 -20.48
CA ILE A 257 13.95 8.95 -20.06
C ILE A 257 13.63 10.37 -20.52
N ASP A 258 14.57 11.09 -21.15
CA ASP A 258 14.46 12.54 -21.41
C ASP A 258 13.32 12.92 -22.35
N LYS A 259 12.96 12.01 -23.26
CA LYS A 259 11.85 12.19 -24.21
C LYS A 259 10.52 11.65 -23.68
N LEU A 260 10.55 10.90 -22.58
CA LEU A 260 9.36 10.29 -22.03
C LEU A 260 8.44 11.36 -21.44
N GLN A 261 7.13 11.17 -21.57
CA GLN A 261 6.12 12.12 -21.11
C GLN A 261 5.48 11.67 -19.79
N ALA A 262 4.91 12.61 -19.04
CA ALA A 262 4.13 12.24 -17.86
C ALA A 262 2.87 11.46 -18.25
N LEU A 263 2.47 10.52 -17.39
CA LEU A 263 1.19 9.84 -17.46
C LEU A 263 0.19 10.55 -16.55
N GLN A 264 -1.03 10.78 -17.03
CA GLN A 264 -2.07 11.46 -16.26
C GLN A 264 -3.34 10.60 -16.23
N PHE A 265 -3.58 9.97 -15.07
CA PHE A 265 -4.80 9.20 -14.82
C PHE A 265 -5.87 10.13 -14.24
N VAL A 266 -7.05 10.16 -14.85
CA VAL A 266 -8.16 11.00 -14.39
C VAL A 266 -9.13 10.15 -13.56
N LEU A 267 -9.07 10.34 -12.24
CA LEU A 267 -9.92 9.67 -11.26
C LEU A 267 -11.11 10.56 -10.87
N SER A 268 -12.20 9.96 -10.40
CA SER A 268 -13.36 10.68 -9.86
C SER A 268 -13.21 10.90 -8.35
N GLN A 269 -13.45 12.11 -7.87
CA GLN A 269 -13.63 12.41 -6.45
C GLN A 269 -15.04 12.04 -5.98
N VAL A 270 -15.27 11.94 -4.67
CA VAL A 270 -16.61 11.63 -4.11
C VAL A 270 -17.68 12.64 -4.55
N ASP A 271 -17.31 13.90 -4.78
CA ASP A 271 -18.20 14.94 -5.31
C ASP A 271 -18.29 14.96 -6.85
N ASN A 272 -17.76 13.93 -7.53
CA ASN A 272 -17.64 13.76 -8.98
C ASN A 272 -16.74 14.78 -9.70
N LYS A 273 -15.96 15.61 -8.97
CA LYS A 273 -14.91 16.40 -9.62
C LYS A 273 -13.78 15.49 -10.10
N PRO A 274 -13.08 15.86 -11.18
CA PRO A 274 -11.89 15.13 -11.60
C PRO A 274 -10.74 15.34 -10.60
N TYR A 275 -9.97 14.30 -10.36
CA TYR A 275 -8.66 14.35 -9.73
C TYR A 275 -7.63 13.78 -10.71
N ILE A 276 -6.58 14.55 -11.00
CA ILE A 276 -5.55 14.15 -11.97
C ILE A 276 -4.35 13.61 -11.20
N LEU A 277 -4.17 12.29 -11.25
CA LEU A 277 -2.98 11.64 -10.73
C LEU A 277 -1.91 11.66 -11.82
N THR A 278 -0.81 12.38 -11.56
CA THR A 278 0.30 12.59 -12.49
C THR A 278 1.49 11.74 -12.09
N ILE A 279 2.04 11.01 -13.05
CA ILE A 279 3.17 10.10 -12.85
C ILE A 279 4.27 10.52 -13.82
N ASN A 280 5.37 11.04 -13.27
CA ASN A 280 6.51 11.49 -14.05
C ASN A 280 7.37 10.30 -14.53
N PRO A 281 8.15 10.46 -15.62
CA PRO A 281 9.06 9.43 -16.11
C PRO A 281 9.96 8.79 -15.04
N THR A 282 10.47 9.60 -14.11
CA THR A 282 11.30 9.11 -13.00
C THR A 282 10.58 8.14 -12.05
N GLN A 283 9.25 8.17 -12.00
CA GLN A 283 8.45 7.32 -11.11
C GLN A 283 7.99 6.02 -11.78
N TYR A 284 7.84 6.00 -13.11
CA TYR A 284 7.48 4.78 -13.83
C TYR A 284 8.68 4.15 -14.57
N THR A 285 9.91 4.53 -14.23
CA THR A 285 11.13 3.91 -14.78
C THR A 285 12.09 3.49 -13.68
N LYS A 286 12.83 2.41 -13.92
CA LYS A 286 13.90 1.90 -13.05
C LYS A 286 15.20 1.86 -13.83
N LYS A 287 16.21 2.64 -13.40
CA LYS A 287 17.56 2.57 -13.98
C LYS A 287 18.20 1.22 -13.64
N LEU A 288 18.73 0.52 -14.63
CA LEU A 288 19.39 -0.79 -14.46
C LEU A 288 20.91 -0.69 -14.56
N SER A 289 21.40 -0.02 -15.59
CA SER A 289 22.82 0.24 -15.86
C SER A 289 22.96 1.58 -16.58
N ASP A 290 24.19 1.98 -16.92
CA ASP A 290 24.41 3.17 -17.74
C ASP A 290 23.57 3.10 -19.02
N ASN A 291 22.76 4.13 -19.23
CA ASN A 291 21.86 4.29 -20.38
C ASN A 291 20.88 3.13 -20.63
N LYS A 292 20.42 2.41 -19.60
CA LYS A 292 19.31 1.46 -19.72
C LYS A 292 18.31 1.59 -18.57
N PHE A 293 17.06 1.81 -18.92
CA PHE A 293 15.94 1.97 -18.00
C PHE A 293 14.86 0.94 -18.31
N GLN A 294 14.32 0.29 -17.29
CA GLN A 294 13.11 -0.52 -17.41
C GLN A 294 11.89 0.36 -17.19
N ILE A 295 10.91 0.29 -18.08
CA ILE A 295 9.58 0.88 -17.88
C ILE A 295 8.81 -0.02 -16.91
N MET A 296 8.30 0.56 -15.82
CA MET A 296 7.55 -0.08 -14.75
C MET A 296 6.05 -0.13 -15.07
N ILE A 297 5.73 -0.31 -16.35
CA ILE A 297 4.37 -0.45 -16.89
C ILE A 297 4.35 -1.75 -17.67
N GLN A 298 3.35 -2.58 -17.43
CA GLN A 298 3.23 -3.89 -18.06
C GLN A 298 1.83 -4.12 -18.63
N PRO A 299 1.69 -4.91 -19.71
CA PRO A 299 0.39 -5.28 -20.23
C PRO A 299 -0.37 -6.19 -19.25
N GLN A 300 -1.67 -5.99 -19.17
CA GLN A 300 -2.65 -6.86 -18.52
C GLN A 300 -3.52 -7.52 -19.59
N TYR A 301 -3.55 -8.85 -19.55
CA TYR A 301 -4.33 -9.67 -20.49
C TYR A 301 -5.77 -9.89 -20.02
N THR A 302 -6.04 -9.61 -18.75
CA THR A 302 -7.40 -9.63 -18.18
C THR A 302 -8.06 -8.28 -18.42
N LYS A 303 -9.17 -8.26 -19.17
CA LYS A 303 -9.94 -7.04 -19.43
C LYS A 303 -10.56 -6.48 -18.14
N GLY A 304 -10.62 -5.15 -18.03
CA GLY A 304 -11.25 -4.48 -16.88
C GLY A 304 -10.41 -4.51 -15.60
N PHE A 305 -9.11 -4.79 -15.71
CA PHE A 305 -8.20 -4.96 -14.57
C PHE A 305 -6.89 -4.17 -14.71
N SER A 306 -7.01 -2.87 -14.96
CA SER A 306 -5.89 -1.94 -14.84
C SER A 306 -5.62 -1.59 -13.38
N PHE A 307 -4.35 -1.47 -13.01
CA PHE A 307 -3.95 -1.16 -11.63
C PHE A 307 -2.70 -0.30 -11.55
N LEU A 308 -2.64 0.54 -10.53
CA LEU A 308 -1.46 1.34 -10.16
C LEU A 308 -0.62 0.55 -9.18
N GLY A 309 0.63 0.26 -9.54
CA GLY A 309 1.62 -0.32 -8.64
C GLY A 309 2.11 0.72 -7.61
N TYR A 310 2.88 0.29 -6.62
CA TYR A 310 3.30 1.22 -5.57
C TYR A 310 4.30 2.28 -6.06
N ASN A 311 5.08 2.03 -7.12
CA ASN A 311 6.09 2.98 -7.63
C ASN A 311 5.48 4.33 -8.00
N VAL A 312 4.30 4.31 -8.60
CA VAL A 312 3.67 5.54 -9.09
C VAL A 312 3.08 6.40 -7.97
N LEU A 313 3.06 5.88 -6.74
CA LEU A 313 2.60 6.57 -5.54
C LEU A 313 3.73 7.37 -4.84
N GLU A 314 4.96 7.33 -5.35
CA GLU A 314 6.13 7.97 -4.71
C GLU A 314 5.97 9.49 -4.51
N SER A 315 5.25 10.20 -5.38
CA SER A 315 4.99 11.65 -5.22
C SER A 315 3.85 11.97 -4.25
N TYR A 316 3.15 10.95 -3.76
CA TYR A 316 1.90 11.09 -3.03
C TYR A 316 2.01 10.55 -1.60
N TYR A 317 1.21 11.11 -0.72
CA TYR A 317 0.87 10.49 0.56
C TYR A 317 -0.52 9.87 0.39
N VAL A 318 -0.59 8.54 0.44
CA VAL A 318 -1.80 7.80 0.05
C VAL A 318 -2.38 7.08 1.26
N GLY A 319 -3.61 7.42 1.61
CA GLY A 319 -4.40 6.77 2.65
C GLY A 319 -5.39 5.77 2.09
N PHE A 320 -5.64 4.71 2.84
CA PHE A 320 -6.66 3.71 2.55
C PHE A 320 -7.62 3.66 3.73
N ASP A 321 -8.88 3.98 3.46
CA ASP A 321 -9.93 4.03 4.48
C ASP A 321 -10.84 2.82 4.35
N LEU A 322 -10.76 1.90 5.32
CA LEU A 322 -11.54 0.67 5.32
C LEU A 322 -13.03 0.94 5.59
N SER A 323 -13.34 1.98 6.36
CA SER A 323 -14.72 2.30 6.75
C SER A 323 -15.54 2.78 5.55
N THR A 324 -14.94 3.66 4.74
CA THR A 324 -15.57 4.19 3.54
C THR A 324 -15.24 3.35 2.30
N LYS A 325 -14.23 2.48 2.37
CA LYS A 325 -13.67 1.69 1.26
C LYS A 325 -13.12 2.57 0.14
N SER A 326 -12.58 3.74 0.47
CA SER A 326 -12.02 4.69 -0.48
C SER A 326 -10.53 4.91 -0.26
N VAL A 327 -9.88 5.47 -1.28
CA VAL A 327 -8.51 5.96 -1.21
C VAL A 327 -8.52 7.47 -0.95
N LEU A 328 -7.64 7.91 -0.07
CA LEU A 328 -7.36 9.31 0.24
C LEU A 328 -6.02 9.65 -0.40
N ILE A 329 -5.93 10.73 -1.17
CA ILE A 329 -4.68 11.10 -1.85
C ILE A 329 -4.37 12.56 -1.55
N ALA A 330 -3.13 12.82 -1.12
CA ALA A 330 -2.56 14.15 -1.06
C ALA A 330 -1.20 14.16 -1.75
N GLU A 331 -0.83 15.27 -2.37
CA GLU A 331 0.57 15.51 -2.72
C GLU A 331 1.38 15.69 -1.43
N LYS A 332 2.60 15.16 -1.43
CA LYS A 332 3.51 15.40 -0.32
C LYS A 332 3.90 16.88 -0.30
N LYS A 333 4.06 17.46 0.89
CA LYS A 333 4.73 18.76 0.99
C LYS A 333 6.12 18.62 0.38
N GLN A 334 6.45 19.47 -0.58
CA GLN A 334 7.81 19.52 -1.11
C GLN A 334 8.74 19.86 0.06
N VAL A 335 9.56 18.89 0.45
CA VAL A 335 10.73 19.18 1.27
C VAL A 335 11.63 19.97 0.34
N GLN A 336 11.88 21.25 0.64
CA GLN A 336 12.98 21.99 0.02
C GLN A 336 14.22 21.15 0.25
N SER A 337 14.67 20.45 -0.78
CA SER A 337 15.95 19.77 -0.76
C SER A 337 16.99 20.86 -0.63
N GLU A 338 17.68 20.90 0.50
CA GLU A 338 18.99 21.53 0.55
C GLU A 338 19.81 20.87 -0.55
N GLN A 339 20.20 21.68 -1.53
CA GLN A 339 21.04 21.30 -2.64
C GLN A 339 22.32 20.64 -2.09
N TYR A 340 22.62 19.43 -2.56
CA TYR A 340 23.96 18.87 -2.52
C TYR A 340 24.57 18.93 -3.91
#